data_AF-A0A328EPW6-F1
#
_entry.id   AF-A0A328EPW6-F1
#
_cell.length_a   1.000
_cell.length_b   1.000
_cell.length_c   1.000
_cell.angle_alpha   90.00
_cell.angle_beta   90.00
_cell.angle_gamma   90.00
#
_symmetry.space_group_name_H-M   'P 1'
#
loop_
_entity.id
_entity.type
_entity.pdbx_description
1 polymer ?
#
loop_
_entity_poly.entity_id
_entity_poly.type
_entity_poly.pdbx_seq_one_letter_code
_entity_poly.pdbx_strand_id
1 'polypeptide(L)'
;MGPGLGALTEELLKRAGQVIAVELDDKLIDALTEKFKGYPNFRLIHSDILKTSPEEILGQDVPYKLVANLPYYITSAVFRQFLEAKLKPESMVVMVQKEVAKNIVAKTGIWGF
;
A
#
# COMPACT_ATOMS: atom_id res chain seq x y z
N MET A 1 1.96 0.38 -1.41
CA MET A 1 1.75 -0.98 -1.97
C MET A 1 1.71 -0.88 -3.49
N GLY A 2 2.29 -1.86 -4.18
CA GLY A 2 2.35 -1.86 -5.66
C GLY A 2 3.09 -0.63 -6.19
N PRO A 3 4.38 -0.43 -5.82
CA PRO A 3 5.18 0.70 -6.29
C PRO A 3 5.26 0.82 -7.82
N GLY A 4 5.04 -0.26 -8.56
CA GLY A 4 5.16 -0.26 -10.02
C GLY A 4 6.58 0.16 -10.43
N LEU A 5 6.69 1.11 -11.35
CA LEU A 5 7.99 1.70 -11.74
C LEU A 5 8.55 2.74 -10.73
N GLY A 6 7.87 2.91 -9.59
CA GLY A 6 8.36 3.71 -8.47
C GLY A 6 8.13 5.22 -8.57
N ALA A 7 7.33 5.72 -9.53
CA ALA A 7 7.11 7.17 -9.67
C ALA A 7 6.56 7.83 -8.40
N LEU A 8 5.52 7.23 -7.78
CA LEU A 8 4.99 7.73 -6.51
C LEU A 8 5.94 7.48 -5.33
N THR A 9 6.61 6.32 -5.33
CA THR A 9 7.60 5.95 -4.31
C THR A 9 8.71 6.99 -4.21
N GLU A 10 9.20 7.47 -5.35
CA GLU A 10 10.26 8.48 -5.44
C GLU A 10 9.83 9.83 -4.83
N GLU A 11 8.60 10.27 -5.09
CA GLU A 11 8.07 11.50 -4.49
C GLU A 11 7.82 11.36 -2.97
N LEU A 12 7.41 10.18 -2.51
CA LEU A 12 7.27 9.88 -1.09
C LEU A 12 8.62 9.88 -0.38
N LEU A 13 9.66 9.29 -0.99
CA LEU A 13 11.00 9.21 -0.42
C LEU A 13 11.64 10.56 -0.13
N LYS A 14 11.27 11.60 -0.90
CA LYS A 14 11.72 12.99 -0.70
C LYS A 14 11.10 13.68 0.52
N ARG A 15 10.00 13.14 1.07
CA ARG A 15 9.14 13.82 2.07
C ARG A 15 8.92 13.00 3.33
N ALA A 16 9.02 11.67 3.24
CA ALA A 16 8.76 10.76 4.35
C ALA A 16 10.05 10.34 5.07
N GLY A 17 9.97 10.16 6.38
CA GLY A 17 11.10 9.67 7.18
C GLY A 17 11.50 8.23 6.82
N GLN A 18 10.53 7.39 6.45
CA GLN A 18 10.74 6.04 5.92
C GLN A 18 9.64 5.69 4.91
N VAL A 19 10.01 5.01 3.83
CA VAL A 19 9.08 4.46 2.85
C VAL A 19 9.32 2.96 2.73
N ILE A 20 8.28 2.18 3.04
CA ILE A 20 8.29 0.73 2.87
C ILE A 20 7.38 0.39 1.69
N ALA A 21 7.95 -0.24 0.67
CA ALA A 21 7.21 -0.77 -0.46
C ALA A 21 7.04 -2.28 -0.34
N VAL A 22 5.85 -2.78 -0.68
CA VAL A 22 5.56 -4.21 -0.85
C VAL A 22 5.20 -4.43 -2.31
N GLU A 23 5.91 -5.35 -2.96
CA GLU A 23 5.76 -5.70 -4.37
C GLU A 23 5.84 -7.22 -4.53
N LEU A 24 5.04 -7.75 -5.46
CA LEU A 24 4.95 -9.18 -5.75
C LEU A 24 5.69 -9.54 -7.04
N ASP A 25 5.77 -8.62 -8.01
CA ASP A 25 6.40 -8.89 -9.31
C ASP A 25 7.92 -8.93 -9.22
N ASP A 26 8.49 -10.13 -9.39
CA ASP A 26 9.94 -10.39 -9.37
C ASP A 26 10.74 -9.43 -10.27
N LYS A 27 10.21 -9.07 -11.44
CA LYS A 27 10.90 -8.18 -12.39
C LYS A 27 10.98 -6.75 -11.87
N LEU A 28 9.97 -6.32 -11.11
CA LEU A 28 9.96 -5.00 -10.51
C LEU A 28 10.86 -4.95 -9.27
N ILE A 29 11.06 -6.06 -8.57
CA ILE A 29 11.93 -6.10 -7.39
C ILE A 29 13.35 -5.67 -7.73
N ASP A 30 13.95 -6.26 -8.76
CA ASP A 30 15.32 -5.92 -9.17
C ASP A 30 15.42 -4.47 -9.62
N ALA A 31 14.45 -4.02 -10.43
CA ALA A 31 14.41 -2.66 -10.94
C ALA A 31 14.25 -1.61 -9.81
N LEU A 32 13.39 -1.86 -8.84
CA LEU A 32 13.15 -0.98 -7.70
C LEU A 32 14.33 -0.97 -6.73
N THR A 33 14.96 -2.13 -6.50
CA THR A 33 16.14 -2.26 -5.65
C THR A 33 17.28 -1.43 -6.21
N GLU A 34 17.58 -1.55 -7.50
CA GLU A 34 18.64 -0.77 -8.13
C GLU A 34 18.28 0.72 -8.18
N LYS A 35 17.04 1.06 -8.59
CA LYS A 35 16.58 2.46 -8.69
C LYS A 35 16.67 3.20 -7.35
N PHE A 36 16.35 2.54 -6.25
CA PHE A 36 16.28 3.18 -4.93
C PHE A 36 17.43 2.81 -3.99
N LYS A 37 18.48 2.15 -4.49
CA LYS A 37 19.67 1.76 -3.72
C LYS A 37 20.33 2.91 -2.95
N GLY A 38 20.25 4.13 -3.50
CA GLY A 38 20.80 5.34 -2.87
C GLY A 38 19.93 5.98 -1.78
N TYR A 39 18.71 5.47 -1.55
CA TYR A 39 17.78 6.02 -0.57
C TYR A 39 17.85 5.24 0.75
N PRO A 40 18.49 5.76 1.81
CA PRO A 40 18.63 5.04 3.08
C PRO A 40 17.30 4.88 3.83
N ASN A 41 16.30 5.68 3.46
CA ASN A 41 14.95 5.62 4.01
C ASN A 41 14.00 4.71 3.19
N PHE A 42 14.51 3.98 2.19
CA PHE A 42 13.72 3.03 1.41
C PHE A 42 13.91 1.60 1.91
N ARG A 43 12.79 0.86 2.03
CA ARG A 43 12.82 -0.60 2.23
C ARG A 43 11.84 -1.26 1.28
N LEU A 44 12.30 -2.28 0.56
CA LEU A 44 11.48 -3.10 -0.32
C LEU A 44 11.24 -4.47 0.31
N ILE A 45 9.99 -4.89 0.33
CA ILE A 45 9.56 -6.24 0.74
C ILE A 45 9.02 -6.93 -0.51
N HIS A 46 9.63 -8.05 -0.87
CA HIS A 46 9.15 -8.93 -1.92
C HIS A 46 8.15 -9.92 -1.33
N SER A 47 6.85 -9.60 -1.44
CA SER A 47 5.80 -10.44 -0.87
C SER A 47 4.43 -10.09 -1.45
N ASP A 48 3.49 -11.04 -1.32
CA ASP A 48 2.08 -10.79 -1.55
C ASP A 48 1.50 -9.97 -0.38
N ILE A 49 0.94 -8.80 -0.69
CA ILE A 49 0.37 -7.93 0.32
C ILE A 49 -0.80 -8.57 1.06
N LEU A 50 -1.54 -9.47 0.42
CA LEU A 50 -2.66 -10.20 1.06
C LEU A 50 -2.19 -11.26 2.06
N LYS A 51 -0.89 -11.55 2.09
CA LYS A 51 -0.28 -12.54 2.99
C LYS A 51 0.67 -11.91 4.01
N THR A 52 0.87 -10.59 3.93
CA THR A 52 1.84 -9.88 4.77
C THR A 52 1.14 -8.90 5.68
N SER A 53 1.13 -9.18 6.98
CA SER A 53 0.42 -8.34 7.95
C SER A 53 1.13 -7.01 8.20
N PRO A 54 0.41 -5.93 8.61
CA PRO A 54 1.06 -4.69 9.05
C PRO A 54 2.08 -4.91 10.17
N GLU A 55 1.84 -5.88 11.04
CA GLU A 55 2.72 -6.29 12.13
C GLU A 55 4.03 -6.88 11.62
N GLU A 56 3.98 -7.77 10.62
CA GLU A 56 5.18 -8.30 9.94
C GLU A 56 5.94 -7.22 9.17
N ILE A 57 5.21 -6.27 8.58
CA ILE A 57 5.82 -5.16 7.86
C ILE A 57 6.53 -4.24 8.85
N LEU A 58 5.85 -3.74 9.89
CA LEU A 58 6.37 -2.66 10.73
C LEU A 58 7.28 -3.17 11.87
N GLY A 59 7.04 -4.39 12.37
CA GLY A 59 7.78 -5.00 13.48
C GLY A 59 7.58 -4.35 14.86
N GLN A 60 6.97 -3.16 14.90
CA GLN A 60 6.71 -2.38 16.11
C GLN A 60 5.47 -1.50 15.92
N ASP A 61 4.88 -1.07 17.03
CA ASP A 61 3.73 -0.17 17.02
C ASP A 61 4.17 1.26 16.73
N VAL A 62 4.17 1.62 15.44
CA VAL A 62 4.49 2.97 14.96
C VAL A 62 3.37 3.51 14.08
N PRO A 63 3.06 4.81 14.19
CA PRO A 63 2.10 5.44 13.29
C PRO A 63 2.58 5.38 11.84
N TYR A 64 1.67 5.03 10.93
CA TYR A 64 1.97 4.93 9.52
C TYR A 64 0.79 5.35 8.65
N LYS A 65 1.10 5.68 7.39
CA LYS A 65 0.13 5.98 6.35
C LYS A 65 0.26 4.97 5.25
N LEU A 66 -0.86 4.46 4.77
CA LEU A 66 -0.90 3.52 3.67
C LEU A 66 -1.18 4.28 2.38
N VAL A 67 -0.29 4.12 1.40
CA VAL A 67 -0.45 4.67 0.06
C VAL A 67 -0.38 3.54 -0.96
N ALA A 68 -1.37 3.47 -1.86
CA ALA A 68 -1.44 2.39 -2.84
C ALA A 68 -2.19 2.77 -4.11
N ASN A 69 -1.80 2.16 -5.23
CA ASN A 69 -2.62 2.07 -6.42
C ASN A 69 -3.12 0.62 -6.51
N LEU A 70 -4.38 0.38 -6.13
CA LEU A 70 -4.90 -0.97 -5.97
C LEU A 70 -5.69 -1.41 -7.21
N PRO A 71 -5.44 -2.61 -7.74
CA PRO A 71 -6.33 -3.21 -8.72
C PRO A 71 -7.67 -3.55 -8.07
N TYR A 72 -8.73 -3.53 -8.89
CA TYR A 72 -10.11 -3.77 -8.45
C TYR A 72 -10.26 -5.04 -7.60
N TYR A 73 -9.69 -6.15 -8.08
CA TYR A 73 -9.96 -7.48 -7.54
C TYR A 73 -9.40 -7.74 -6.14
N ILE A 74 -8.42 -6.96 -5.66
CA ILE A 74 -7.87 -7.11 -4.29
C ILE A 74 -8.32 -6.00 -3.34
N THR A 75 -8.98 -4.95 -3.83
CA THR A 75 -9.18 -3.72 -3.06
C THR A 75 -9.88 -3.97 -1.73
N SER A 76 -11.00 -4.70 -1.72
CA SER A 76 -11.75 -5.01 -0.49
C SER A 76 -10.94 -5.86 0.49
N ALA A 77 -10.14 -6.81 -0.01
CA ALA A 77 -9.31 -7.67 0.83
C ALA A 77 -8.19 -6.85 1.51
N VAL A 78 -7.55 -5.95 0.78
CA VAL A 78 -6.54 -5.03 1.33
C VAL A 78 -7.16 -4.12 2.39
N PHE A 79 -8.32 -3.51 2.11
CA PHE A 79 -8.99 -2.68 3.11
C PHE A 79 -9.31 -3.46 4.38
N ARG A 80 -9.88 -4.66 4.23
CA ARG A 80 -10.22 -5.50 5.36
C ARG A 80 -9.00 -5.83 6.22
N GLN A 81 -7.92 -6.30 5.59
CA GLN A 81 -6.69 -6.67 6.29
C GLN A 81 -6.11 -5.51 7.11
N PHE A 82 -6.06 -4.30 6.55
CA PHE A 82 -5.42 -3.16 7.22
C PHE A 82 -6.34 -2.45 8.21
N LEU A 83 -7.66 -2.46 8.00
CA LEU A 83 -8.64 -1.86 8.92
C LEU A 83 -9.00 -2.79 10.10
N GLU A 84 -8.88 -4.10 9.91
CA GLU A 84 -9.10 -5.12 10.96
C GLU A 84 -7.80 -5.51 11.69
N ALA A 85 -6.62 -5.12 11.19
CA ALA A 85 -5.33 -5.36 11.85
C ALA A 85 -5.25 -4.71 13.25
N LYS A 86 -4.32 -5.20 14.07
CA LYS A 86 -4.03 -4.60 15.37
C LYS A 86 -3.32 -3.26 15.15
N LEU A 87 -2.34 -3.23 14.24
CA LEU A 87 -1.65 -2.00 13.82
C LEU A 87 -2.36 -1.35 12.63
N LYS A 88 -3.27 -0.42 12.92
CA LYS A 88 -4.06 0.28 11.91
C LYS A 88 -3.34 1.51 11.36
N PRO A 89 -3.52 1.84 10.07
CA PRO A 89 -2.97 3.06 9.51
C PRO A 89 -3.70 4.29 10.08
N GLU A 90 -2.99 5.39 10.27
CA GLU A 90 -3.61 6.69 10.61
C GLU A 90 -4.48 7.20 9.45
N SER A 91 -4.06 6.89 8.22
CA SER A 91 -4.78 7.24 7.00
C SER A 91 -4.43 6.28 5.87
N MET A 92 -5.40 6.05 4.99
CA MET A 92 -5.24 5.31 3.74
C MET A 92 -5.53 6.24 2.57
N VAL A 93 -4.55 6.44 1.69
CA VAL A 93 -4.70 7.18 0.44
C VAL A 93 -4.52 6.20 -0.71
N VAL A 94 -5.63 5.81 -1.34
CA VAL A 94 -5.61 4.78 -2.38
C VAL A 94 -6.20 5.29 -3.69
N MET A 95 -5.57 4.88 -4.80
CA MET A 95 -6.16 4.98 -6.13
C MET A 95 -6.84 3.67 -6.48
N VAL A 96 -8.10 3.75 -6.88
CA VAL A 96 -8.97 2.62 -7.24
C VAL A 96 -9.88 3.05 -8.41
N GLN A 97 -10.54 2.09 -9.04
CA GLN A 97 -11.56 2.41 -10.05
C GLN A 97 -12.73 3.20 -9.44
N LYS A 98 -13.34 4.07 -10.24
CA LYS A 98 -14.35 5.04 -9.79
C LYS A 98 -15.56 4.36 -9.14
N GLU A 99 -16.03 3.26 -9.69
CA GLU A 99 -17.12 2.44 -9.19
C GLU A 99 -16.79 1.81 -7.82
N VAL A 100 -15.55 1.39 -7.61
CA VAL A 100 -15.08 0.88 -6.32
C VAL A 100 -15.07 1.99 -5.29
N ALA A 101 -14.52 3.16 -5.65
CA ALA A 101 -14.54 4.32 -4.77
C ALA A 101 -15.97 4.70 -4.36
N LYS A 102 -16.91 4.70 -5.32
CA LYS A 102 -18.34 4.96 -5.05
C LYS A 102 -18.94 3.96 -4.07
N ASN A 103 -18.62 2.67 -4.21
CA ASN A 103 -19.10 1.65 -3.29
C ASN A 103 -18.53 1.82 -1.88
N ILE A 104 -17.24 2.15 -1.75
CA ILE A 104 -16.58 2.36 -0.45
C ILE A 104 -17.20 3.53 0.31
N VAL A 105 -17.52 4.63 -0.38
CA VAL A 105 -18.08 5.85 0.23
C VAL A 105 -19.61 5.86 0.27
N ALA A 106 -20.25 4.78 -0.18
CA ALA A 106 -21.70 4.69 -0.22
C ALA A 106 -22.27 4.76 1.20
N LYS A 107 -23.34 5.55 1.38
CA LYS A 107 -24.08 5.56 2.63
C LYS A 107 -24.91 4.29 2.74
N THR A 108 -25.08 3.79 3.97
CA THR A 108 -25.95 2.66 4.28
C THR A 108 -27.33 2.86 3.63
N GLY A 109 -27.79 1.88 2.87
CA GLY A 109 -29.07 1.93 2.14
C GLY A 109 -28.98 2.36 0.67
N ILE A 110 -27.81 2.82 0.21
CA ILE A 110 -27.56 3.08 -1.22
C ILE A 110 -26.67 1.95 -1.76
N TRP A 111 -27.21 0.73 -1.77
CA TRP A 111 -26.58 -0.42 -2.42
C TRP A 111 -27.23 -0.62 -3.78
N GLY A 112 -26.45 -0.39 -4.85
CA GLY A 112 -26.88 -0.65 -6.21
C GLY A 112 -27.76 0.44 -6.81
N PHE A 113 -27.97 0.30 -8.11
CA PHE A 113 -29.12 0.87 -8.80
C PHE A 113 -30.42 0.38 -8.16
#